data_AF-A0A2R6B6H2-F1
#
_entry.id   AF-A0A2R6B6H2-F1
#
_cell.length_a   1.000
_cell.length_b   1.000
_cell.length_c   1.000
_cell.angle_alpha   90.00
_cell.angle_beta   90.00
_cell.angle_gamma   90.00
#
_symmetry.space_group_name_H-M   'P 1'
#
loop_
_entity.id
_entity.type
_entity.pdbx_description
1 polymer ?
#
loop_
_entity_poly.entity_id
_entity_poly.type
_entity_poly.pdbx_seq_one_letter_code
_entity_poly.pdbx_strand_id
1 'polypeptide(L)'
;MLKVPKLLAIIRIKGTVKVPQEIAETLERLNLKKRNSMVIYYDDPSIIGMIKKAERYVAWGEVNDLEILVQTLKNVVELSETIRLLKRHYKNSE
;
A
#
# COMPACT_ATOMS: atom_id res chain seq x y z
N MET A 1 24.80 -6.32 7.80
CA MET A 1 23.98 -6.52 6.58
C MET A 1 22.72 -5.68 6.74
N LEU A 2 22.65 -4.53 6.05
CA LEU A 2 21.46 -3.69 6.08
C LEU A 2 20.38 -4.39 5.24
N LYS A 3 19.28 -4.78 5.89
CA LYS A 3 18.10 -5.31 5.20
C LYS A 3 17.45 -4.15 4.46
N VAL A 4 17.36 -4.23 3.14
CA VAL A 4 16.56 -3.28 2.36
C VAL A 4 15.10 -3.47 2.80
N PRO A 5 14.41 -2.40 3.25
CA PRO A 5 13.04 -2.53 3.70
C PRO A 5 12.15 -2.95 2.52
N LYS A 6 11.34 -3.98 2.76
CA LYS A 6 10.47 -4.54 1.73
C LYS A 6 9.32 -3.58 1.46
N LEU A 7 8.88 -3.51 0.22
CA LEU A 7 7.74 -2.69 -0.17
C LEU A 7 6.46 -3.54 -0.16
N LEU A 8 5.40 -3.04 0.47
CA LEU A 8 4.10 -3.71 0.58
C LEU A 8 3.06 -2.92 -0.19
N ALA A 9 2.31 -3.58 -1.06
CA ALA A 9 1.10 -3.04 -1.67
C ALA A 9 -0.12 -3.57 -0.92
N ILE A 10 -1.05 -2.68 -0.55
CA ILE A 10 -2.28 -3.03 0.14
C ILE A 10 -3.47 -2.45 -0.62
N ILE A 11 -4.45 -3.29 -0.94
CA ILE A 11 -5.64 -2.93 -1.70
C ILE A 11 -6.87 -3.27 -0.87
N ARG A 12 -7.78 -2.30 -0.72
CA ARG A 12 -9.07 -2.56 -0.06
C ARG A 12 -10.05 -3.26 -1.00
N ILE A 13 -10.37 -4.51 -0.70
CA ILE A 13 -11.25 -5.35 -1.55
C ILE A 13 -12.74 -5.26 -1.16
N LYS A 14 -13.04 -4.88 0.08
CA LYS A 14 -14.41 -4.76 0.61
C LYS A 14 -14.86 -3.30 0.77
N GLY A 15 -16.17 -3.08 0.65
CA GLY A 15 -16.81 -1.78 0.85
C GLY A 15 -16.78 -1.28 2.30
N THR A 16 -17.49 -0.18 2.57
CA THR A 16 -17.57 0.48 3.89
C THR A 16 -18.77 0.02 4.73
N VAL A 17 -19.68 -0.75 4.17
CA VAL A 17 -20.90 -1.19 4.84
C VAL A 17 -20.62 -2.35 5.79
N LYS A 18 -21.18 -2.29 7.02
CA LYS A 18 -21.05 -3.32 8.07
C LYS A 18 -19.58 -3.66 8.43
N VAL A 19 -18.69 -2.68 8.34
CA VAL A 19 -17.32 -2.81 8.85
C VAL A 19 -17.34 -2.46 10.35
N PRO A 20 -16.80 -3.30 11.24
CA PRO A 20 -16.63 -2.91 12.65
C PRO A 20 -15.84 -1.61 12.76
N GLN A 21 -16.26 -0.72 13.67
CA GLN A 21 -15.68 0.62 13.81
C GLN A 21 -14.15 0.58 13.95
N GLU A 22 -13.64 -0.31 14.79
CA GLU A 22 -12.20 -0.48 15.01
C GLU A 22 -11.42 -0.83 13.72
N ILE A 23 -12.03 -1.62 12.83
CA ILE A 23 -11.44 -1.96 11.53
C ILE A 23 -11.57 -0.78 10.57
N ALA A 24 -12.69 -0.05 10.59
CA ALA A 24 -12.87 1.15 9.77
C ALA A 24 -11.82 2.22 10.11
N GLU A 25 -11.58 2.47 11.40
CA GLU A 25 -10.52 3.38 11.88
C GLU A 25 -9.13 2.91 11.45
N THR A 26 -8.86 1.60 11.49
CA THR A 26 -7.58 1.03 11.03
C THR A 26 -7.39 1.23 9.52
N LEU A 27 -8.42 0.96 8.71
CA LEU A 27 -8.40 1.19 7.26
C LEU A 27 -8.22 2.67 6.93
N GLU A 28 -8.82 3.57 7.71
CA GLU A 28 -8.67 5.01 7.54
C GLU A 28 -7.25 5.49 7.86
N ARG A 29 -6.63 4.97 8.93
CA ARG A 29 -5.21 5.23 9.26
C ARG A 29 -4.24 4.73 8.19
N LEU A 30 -4.57 3.61 7.54
CA LEU A 30 -3.86 3.11 6.36
C LEU A 30 -4.19 3.89 5.07
N ASN A 31 -5.01 4.94 5.15
CA ASN A 31 -5.48 5.74 4.02
C ASN A 31 -6.30 4.96 2.96
N LEU A 32 -6.92 3.85 3.35
CA LEU A 32 -7.76 2.98 2.52
C LEU A 32 -9.25 3.36 2.62
N LYS A 33 -9.59 4.56 2.17
CA LYS A 33 -10.92 5.17 2.38
C LYS A 33 -12.04 4.58 1.51
N LYS A 34 -11.72 4.06 0.32
CA LYS A 34 -12.70 3.61 -0.68
C LYS A 34 -12.41 2.17 -1.12
N ARG A 35 -13.42 1.48 -1.65
CA ARG A 35 -13.19 0.17 -2.27
C ARG A 35 -12.25 0.34 -3.48
N ASN A 36 -11.36 -0.63 -3.69
CA ASN A 36 -10.35 -0.64 -4.74
C ASN A 36 -9.31 0.50 -4.63
N SER A 37 -9.20 1.16 -3.48
CA SER A 37 -8.04 2.02 -3.21
C SER A 37 -6.82 1.17 -2.89
N MET A 38 -5.65 1.59 -3.39
CA MET A 38 -4.36 0.98 -3.11
C MET A 38 -3.46 1.96 -2.36
N VAL A 39 -2.68 1.46 -1.41
CA VAL A 39 -1.63 2.20 -0.71
C VAL A 39 -0.36 1.37 -0.67
N ILE A 40 0.78 2.05 -0.52
CA ILE A 40 2.11 1.43 -0.51
C ILE A 40 2.84 1.88 0.73
N TYR A 41 3.42 0.92 1.46
CA TYR A 41 4.23 1.17 2.64
C TYR A 41 5.51 0.33 2.60
N TYR A 42 6.54 0.77 3.31
CA TYR A 42 7.64 -0.12 3.68
C TYR A 42 7.19 -1.12 4.76
N ASP A 43 7.93 -2.21 4.93
CA ASP A 43 7.69 -3.24 5.92
C ASP A 43 8.00 -2.77 7.34
N ASP A 44 7.13 -1.94 7.88
CA ASP A 44 7.18 -1.52 9.27
C ASP A 44 6.30 -2.43 10.17
N PRO A 45 6.77 -2.83 11.37
CA PRO A 45 5.98 -3.67 12.28
C PRO A 45 4.60 -3.11 12.65
N SER A 46 4.47 -1.79 12.78
CA SER A 46 3.17 -1.13 13.05
C SER A 46 2.24 -1.24 11.85
N ILE A 47 2.77 -1.00 10.65
CA ILE A 47 2.02 -1.19 9.39
C ILE A 47 1.55 -2.65 9.25
N ILE A 48 2.44 -3.62 9.47
CA ILE A 48 2.10 -5.05 9.41
C ILE A 48 1.01 -5.40 10.44
N GLY A 49 1.09 -4.86 11.66
CA GLY A 49 0.07 -5.04 12.68
C GLY A 49 -1.30 -4.52 12.24
N MET A 50 -1.35 -3.33 11.65
CA MET A 50 -2.60 -2.75 11.10
C MET A 50 -3.15 -3.57 9.92
N ILE A 51 -2.28 -4.04 9.02
CA ILE A 51 -2.67 -4.88 7.89
C ILE A 51 -3.29 -6.19 8.38
N LYS A 52 -2.63 -6.89 9.32
CA LYS A 52 -3.14 -8.14 9.90
C LYS A 52 -4.49 -7.94 10.59
N LYS A 53 -4.65 -6.84 11.31
CA LYS A 53 -5.93 -6.47 11.94
C LYS A 53 -7.05 -6.32 10.91
N ALA A 54 -6.75 -5.72 9.76
CA ALA A 54 -7.71 -5.48 8.67
C ALA A 54 -7.72 -6.55 7.57
N GLU A 55 -7.04 -7.69 7.74
CA GLU A 55 -6.73 -8.68 6.69
C GLU A 55 -7.98 -9.19 5.95
N ARG A 56 -9.11 -9.31 6.64
CA ARG A 56 -10.38 -9.75 6.02
C ARG A 56 -10.98 -8.74 5.04
N TYR A 57 -10.47 -7.52 4.99
CA TYR A 57 -10.97 -6.40 4.17
C TYR A 57 -9.98 -5.94 3.10
N VAL A 58 -8.73 -6.41 3.16
CA VAL A 58 -7.66 -6.01 2.25
C VAL A 58 -7.00 -7.23 1.60
N ALA A 59 -6.52 -7.05 0.38
CA ALA A 59 -5.50 -7.92 -0.20
C ALA A 59 -4.15 -7.19 -0.05
N TRP A 60 -3.09 -7.90 0.32
CA TRP A 60 -1.77 -7.30 0.50
C TRP A 60 -0.64 -8.26 0.16
N GLY A 61 0.51 -7.73 -0.24
CA GLY A 61 1.68 -8.52 -0.59
C GLY A 61 2.93 -7.68 -0.84
N GLU A 62 4.07 -8.35 -0.90
CA GLU A 62 5.37 -7.75 -1.23
C GLU A 62 5.42 -7.37 -2.71
N VAL A 63 5.91 -6.17 -3.01
CA VAL A 63 6.15 -5.71 -4.38
C VAL A 63 7.53 -6.16 -4.81
N ASN A 64 7.58 -7.24 -5.58
CA ASN A 64 8.83 -7.80 -6.10
C ASN A 64 9.31 -7.09 -7.38
N ASP A 65 8.39 -6.47 -8.11
CA ASP A 65 8.65 -5.83 -9.40
C ASP A 65 8.07 -4.40 -9.41
N LEU A 66 8.97 -3.42 -9.39
CA LEU A 66 8.61 -2.00 -9.41
C LEU A 66 8.09 -1.55 -10.78
N GLU A 67 8.43 -2.23 -11.87
CA GLU A 67 7.91 -1.90 -13.20
C GLU A 67 6.42 -2.21 -13.27
N ILE A 68 6.00 -3.37 -12.76
CA ILE A 68 4.58 -3.75 -12.65
C ILE A 68 3.81 -2.74 -11.80
N LEU A 69 4.40 -2.30 -10.69
CA LEU A 69 3.80 -1.25 -9.87
C LEU A 69 3.64 0.05 -10.66
N VAL A 70 4.69 0.52 -11.33
CA VAL A 70 4.64 1.75 -12.14
C VAL A 70 3.61 1.64 -13.27
N GLN A 71 3.49 0.50 -13.93
CA GLN A 71 2.46 0.25 -14.95
C GLN A 71 1.05 0.35 -14.36
N THR A 72 0.83 -0.21 -13.17
CA THR A 72 -0.45 -0.14 -12.45
C THR A 72 -0.80 1.30 -12.09
N LEU A 73 0.19 2.08 -11.65
CA LEU A 73 0.02 3.49 -11.27
C LEU A 73 -0.21 4.43 -12.45
N LYS A 74 0.30 4.12 -13.66
CA LYS A 74 0.11 4.95 -14.87
C LYS A 74 -1.36 5.08 -15.28
N ASN A 75 -2.18 4.08 -14.98
CA ASN A 75 -3.61 4.08 -15.29
C ASN A 75 -4.45 4.81 -14.23
N VAL A 76 -3.82 5.23 -13.13
CA VAL A 76 -4.44 5.98 -12.05
C VAL A 76 -4.02 7.45 -12.22
N VAL A 77 -5.01 8.30 -12.49
CA VAL A 77 -4.90 9.65 -13.10
C VAL A 77 -3.99 10.65 -12.33
N GLU A 78 -3.53 10.33 -11.13
CA GLU A 78 -3.00 11.29 -10.15
C GLU A 78 -1.55 11.00 -9.66
N LEU A 79 -0.74 10.24 -10.43
CA LEU A 79 0.51 9.66 -9.90
C LEU A 79 1.80 10.10 -10.59
N SER A 80 1.79 11.16 -11.39
CA SER A 80 3.01 11.70 -12.01
C SER A 80 4.11 12.00 -10.97
N GLU A 81 3.74 12.62 -9.84
CA GLU A 81 4.68 12.99 -8.76
C GLU A 81 5.14 11.78 -7.94
N THR A 82 4.22 10.88 -7.58
CA THR A 82 4.54 9.66 -6.82
C THR A 82 5.45 8.72 -7.59
N ILE A 83 5.20 8.53 -8.91
CA ILE A 83 6.08 7.76 -9.79
C ILE A 83 7.47 8.41 -9.86
N ARG A 84 7.54 9.75 -9.90
CA ARG A 84 8.80 10.49 -9.91
C ARG A 84 9.60 10.29 -8.61
N LEU A 85 8.93 10.34 -7.46
CA LEU A 85 9.55 10.12 -6.15
C LEU A 85 10.05 8.68 -5.98
N LEU A 86 9.26 7.69 -6.40
CA LEU A 86 9.67 6.27 -6.38
C LEU A 86 10.89 6.02 -7.26
N LYS A 87 10.91 6.56 -8.50
CA LYS A 87 12.07 6.46 -9.40
C LYS A 87 13.33 7.11 -8.81
N ARG A 88 13.18 8.23 -8.11
CA ARG A 88 14.31 8.95 -7.48
C ARG A 88 14.90 8.16 -6.32
N HIS A 89 14.09 7.51 -5.50
CA HIS A 89 14.58 6.65 -4.41
C HIS A 89 15.30 5.40 -4.95
N TYR A 90 14.77 4.78 -6.00
CA TYR A 90 15.40 3.59 -6.59
C TYR A 90 16.78 3.89 -7.18
N LYS A 91 16.91 4.99 -7.94
CA LYS A 91 18.17 5.38 -8.60
C LYS A 91 19.30 5.80 -7.65
N ASN A 92 19.00 6.03 -6.38
CA ASN A 92 19.96 6.38 -5.34
C ASN A 92 20.35 5.17 -4.46
N SER A 93 19.77 4.00 -4.73
CA SER A 93 20.02 2.76 -4.00
C SER A 93 20.87 1.75 -4.80
N GLU A 94 21.31 2.14 -6.00
CA GLU A 94 22.37 1.51 -6.82
C GLU A 94 23.61 2.42 -6.82
#